data_AF-A0AAV6CM15-F1
#
_entry.id   AF-A0AAV6CM15-F1
#
_cell.length_a   1.000
_cell.length_b   1.000
_cell.length_c   1.000
_cell.angle_alpha   90.00
_cell.angle_beta   90.00
_cell.angle_gamma   90.00
#
_symmetry.space_group_name_H-M   'P 1'
#
loop_
_entity.id
_entity.type
_entity.pdbx_description
1 polymer ?
#
loop_
_entity_poly.entity_id
_entity_poly.type
_entity_poly.pdbx_seq_one_letter_code
_entity_poly.pdbx_strand_id
1 'polypeptide(L)'
;DPDGMMWRLLAPGAVYEYWRQPRFEELGNAARFSLDESFRGKAYAEMSQIVLENFPWIPVIQANDSYGLQRYVEWKPYPNQQIELRAFNFWFRQT
;
A
#
# COMPACT_ATOMS: atom_id res chain seq x y z
N ASP A 1 0.11 -0.87 3.53
CA ASP A 1 1.36 -0.53 4.22
C ASP A 1 2.21 0.32 3.28
N PRO A 2 2.64 1.53 3.68
CA PRO A 2 3.56 2.36 2.88
C PRO A 2 4.85 1.63 2.47
N ASP A 3 5.27 0.60 3.20
CA ASP A 3 6.39 -0.26 2.77
C ASP A 3 6.19 -0.82 1.36
N GLY A 4 5.04 -1.45 1.11
CA GLY A 4 4.76 -2.12 -0.15
C GLY A 4 4.44 -1.19 -1.32
N MET A 5 3.94 0.02 -1.02
CA MET A 5 3.46 0.99 -2.02
C MET A 5 4.44 2.13 -2.31
N MET A 6 5.48 2.31 -1.49
CA MET A 6 6.45 3.39 -1.63
C MET A 6 7.88 2.88 -1.45
N TRP A 7 8.23 2.37 -0.26
CA TRP A 7 9.62 1.98 0.05
C TRP A 7 10.13 0.89 -0.89
N ARG A 8 9.39 -0.22 -1.02
CA ARG A 8 9.77 -1.37 -1.85
C ARG A 8 10.00 -1.03 -3.32
N LEU A 9 9.42 0.07 -3.78
CA LEU A 9 9.49 0.51 -5.17
C LEU A 9 10.68 1.48 -5.42
N LEU A 10 11.06 2.29 -4.43
CA LEU A 10 12.11 3.32 -4.53
C LEU A 10 13.42 2.96 -3.80
N ALA A 11 13.42 1.91 -2.98
CA ALA A 11 14.59 1.47 -2.23
C ALA A 11 15.77 1.10 -3.14
N PRO A 12 17.01 1.09 -2.62
CA PRO A 12 18.15 0.54 -3.35
C PRO A 12 17.88 -0.88 -3.84
N GLY A 13 18.11 -1.14 -5.13
CA GLY A 13 17.82 -2.40 -5.82
C GLY A 13 16.36 -2.59 -6.25
N ALA A 14 15.48 -1.60 -6.05
CA ALA A 14 14.08 -1.69 -6.43
C ALA A 14 13.82 -1.38 -7.92
N VAL A 15 12.62 -1.68 -8.38
CA VAL A 15 12.21 -1.50 -9.79
C VAL A 15 12.22 -0.03 -10.25
N TYR A 16 12.08 0.93 -9.33
CA TYR A 16 12.10 2.37 -9.63
C TYR A 16 13.27 3.10 -8.95
N GLU A 17 14.43 2.45 -8.85
CA GLU A 17 15.68 3.03 -8.29
C GLU A 17 16.36 4.03 -9.27
N TYR A 18 15.68 5.12 -9.62
CA TYR A 18 16.23 6.22 -10.40
C TYR A 18 16.34 7.54 -9.64
N TRP A 19 15.81 7.57 -8.41
CA TRP A 19 15.87 8.71 -7.50
C TRP A 19 16.47 8.26 -6.18
N ARG A 20 17.37 9.08 -5.61
CA ARG A 20 18.08 8.80 -4.36
C ARG A 20 17.91 9.97 -3.42
N GLN A 21 17.54 9.68 -2.18
CA GLN A 21 17.39 10.66 -1.11
C GLN A 21 17.82 9.99 0.20
N PRO A 22 19.03 10.31 0.73
CA PRO A 22 19.57 9.74 1.96
C PRO A 22 18.59 9.66 3.14
N ARG A 23 17.82 10.71 3.43
CA ARG A 23 16.86 10.72 4.55
C ARG A 23 15.71 9.76 4.30
N PHE A 24 15.21 9.68 3.08
CA PHE A 24 14.18 8.71 2.70
C PHE A 24 14.70 7.28 2.86
N GLU A 25 15.94 7.02 2.45
CA GLU A 25 16.58 5.71 2.58
C GLU A 25 16.84 5.30 4.03
N GLU A 26 17.27 6.23 4.88
CA GLU A 26 17.46 6.03 6.32
C GLU A 26 16.13 5.63 6.97
N LEU A 27 15.07 6.43 6.74
CA LEU A 27 13.75 6.21 7.30
C LEU A 27 13.13 4.90 6.81
N GLY A 28 13.23 4.60 5.52
CA GLY A 28 12.66 3.40 4.93
C GLY A 28 13.28 2.12 5.48
N ASN A 29 14.62 2.08 5.60
CA ASN A 29 15.31 0.96 6.23
C ASN A 29 14.92 0.81 7.71
N ALA A 30 14.93 1.90 8.48
CA ALA A 30 14.57 1.85 9.89
C ALA A 30 13.12 1.40 10.11
N ALA A 31 12.17 1.92 9.31
CA ALA A 31 10.75 1.59 9.42
C ALA A 31 10.47 0.13 9.05
N ARG A 32 11.17 -0.43 8.04
CA ARG A 32 10.98 -1.81 7.58
C ARG A 32 11.35 -2.86 8.63
N PHE A 33 12.36 -2.58 9.46
CA PHE A 33 12.82 -3.50 10.50
C PHE A 33 12.24 -3.21 11.89
N SER A 34 11.43 -2.17 12.04
CA SER A 34 10.79 -1.83 13.31
C SER A 34 9.47 -2.57 13.49
N LEU A 35 9.17 -2.93 14.75
CA LEU A 35 7.86 -3.45 15.18
C LEU A 35 7.04 -2.40 15.94
N ASP A 36 7.60 -1.22 16.23
CA ASP A 36 6.90 -0.11 16.89
C ASP A 36 6.02 0.63 15.88
N GLU A 37 4.71 0.48 16.02
CA GLU A 37 3.71 1.12 15.15
C GLU A 37 3.78 2.66 15.17
N SER A 38 4.06 3.26 16.33
CA SER A 38 4.17 4.72 16.48
C SER A 38 5.39 5.25 15.74
N PHE A 39 6.53 4.57 15.90
CA PHE A 39 7.74 4.88 15.15
C PHE A 39 7.52 4.75 13.64
N ARG A 40 6.95 3.62 13.19
CA ARG A 40 6.66 3.39 11.77
C ARG A 40 5.74 4.45 11.19
N GLY A 41 4.68 4.82 11.91
CA GLY A 41 3.74 5.86 11.50
C GLY A 41 4.43 7.20 11.28
N LYS A 42 5.31 7.62 12.21
CA LYS A 42 6.10 8.85 12.08
C LYS A 42 7.10 8.80 10.92
N ALA A 43 7.82 7.69 10.78
CA ALA A 43 8.78 7.51 9.70
C ALA A 43 8.10 7.58 8.32
N TYR A 44 6.98 6.88 8.14
CA TYR A 44 6.24 6.92 6.88
C TYR A 44 5.57 8.27 6.62
N ALA A 45 5.14 8.99 7.64
CA ALA A 45 4.65 10.36 7.48
C ALA A 45 5.76 11.29 6.95
N GLU A 46 6.97 11.22 7.52
CA GLU A 46 8.11 12.01 7.07
C GLU A 46 8.56 11.61 5.65
N MET A 47 8.65 10.31 5.36
CA MET A 47 8.93 9.82 4.00
C MET A 47 7.91 10.33 2.98
N SER A 48 6.63 10.37 3.36
CA SER A 48 5.56 10.89 2.49
C SER A 48 5.76 12.38 2.19
N GLN A 49 6.18 13.19 3.18
CA GLN A 49 6.52 14.60 2.95
C GLN A 49 7.69 14.73 1.98
N ILE A 50 8.76 13.95 2.16
CA ILE A 50 9.91 13.97 1.24
C ILE A 50 9.48 13.65 -0.20
N VAL A 51 8.62 12.64 -0.39
CA VAL A 51 8.09 12.30 -1.71
C VAL A 51 7.25 13.44 -2.29
N LEU A 52 6.43 14.11 -1.47
CA LEU A 52 5.63 15.26 -1.90
C LEU A 52 6.48 16.51 -2.21
N GLU A 53 7.63 16.68 -1.58
CA GLU A 53 8.53 17.79 -1.86
C GLU A 53 9.34 17.58 -3.14
N ASN A 54 9.72 16.32 -3.42
CA ASN A 54 10.65 15.98 -4.50
C ASN A 54 9.94 15.42 -5.76
N PHE A 55 8.70 14.97 -5.62
CA PHE A 55 7.90 14.34 -6.68
C PHE A 55 8.73 13.37 -7.56
N PRO A 56 9.35 12.32 -6.98
CA PRO A 56 10.07 11.33 -7.79
C PRO A 56 9.14 10.67 -8.81
N TRP A 57 7.84 10.62 -8.50
CA TRP A 57 6.76 10.24 -9.39
C TRP A 57 5.76 11.38 -9.52
N ILE A 58 5.07 11.39 -10.65
CA ILE A 58 3.88 12.22 -10.85
C ILE A 58 2.67 11.31 -10.65
N PRO A 59 1.95 11.39 -9.52
CA PRO A 59 0.73 10.62 -9.32
C PRO A 59 -0.33 11.10 -10.31
N VAL A 60 -0.79 10.22 -11.20
CA VAL A 60 -1.77 10.57 -12.24
C VAL A 60 -3.19 10.20 -11.82
N ILE A 61 -3.37 8.98 -11.32
CA ILE A 61 -4.67 8.44 -10.89
C ILE A 61 -4.51 7.57 -9.65
N GLN A 62 -5.54 7.57 -8.81
CA GLN A 62 -5.78 6.52 -7.84
C GLN A 62 -7.08 5.82 -8.26
N ALA A 63 -6.99 4.56 -8.66
CA ALA A 63 -8.16 3.82 -9.11
C ALA A 63 -9.15 3.60 -7.95
N ASN A 64 -10.44 3.70 -8.25
CA ASN A 64 -11.50 3.22 -7.37
C ASN A 64 -11.89 1.82 -7.83
N ASP A 65 -11.76 0.84 -6.94
CA ASP A 65 -12.15 -0.53 -7.21
C ASP A 65 -13.63 -0.73 -6.91
N SER A 66 -14.42 -0.91 -7.96
CA SER A 66 -15.86 -1.20 -7.87
C SER A 66 -16.14 -2.62 -8.35
N TYR A 67 -16.99 -3.34 -7.61
CA TYR A 67 -17.31 -4.73 -7.87
C TYR A 67 -18.82 -4.90 -8.03
N GLY A 68 -19.25 -5.49 -9.15
CA GLY A 68 -20.64 -5.88 -9.37
C GLY A 68 -20.91 -7.28 -8.82
N LEU A 69 -21.98 -7.43 -8.03
CA LEU A 69 -22.40 -8.71 -7.47
C LEU A 69 -23.83 -9.07 -7.89
N GLN A 70 -24.06 -10.37 -8.09
CA GLN A 70 -25.42 -10.90 -8.20
C GLN A 70 -26.15 -10.76 -6.87
N ARG A 71 -27.47 -10.52 -6.88
CA ARG A 71 -28.27 -10.30 -5.65
C ARG A 71 -28.22 -11.45 -4.65
N TYR A 72 -27.96 -12.66 -5.13
CA TYR A 72 -27.87 -13.87 -4.33
C TYR A 72 -26.44 -14.22 -3.91
N VAL A 73 -25.46 -13.33 -4.14
CA VAL A 73 -24.06 -13.49 -3.73
C VAL A 73 -23.73 -12.51 -2.62
N GLU A 74 -23.17 -13.02 -1.54
CA GLU A 74 -22.55 -12.23 -0.48
C GLU A 74 -21.03 -12.33 -0.62
N TRP A 75 -20.39 -11.17 -0.74
CA TRP A 75 -18.95 -11.06 -0.81
C TRP A 75 -18.50 -9.66 -0.44
N LYS A 76 -17.36 -9.55 0.25
CA LYS A 76 -16.74 -8.28 0.58
C LYS A 76 -15.34 -8.18 -0.05
N PRO A 77 -15.03 -7.09 -0.77
CA PRO A 77 -13.69 -6.87 -1.30
C PRO A 77 -12.69 -6.62 -0.16
N TYR A 78 -11.48 -7.13 -0.33
CA TYR A 78 -10.35 -6.72 0.49
C TYR A 78 -9.70 -5.46 -0.08
N PRO A 79 -9.16 -4.56 0.77
CA PRO A 79 -8.46 -3.35 0.31
C PRO A 79 -7.24 -3.61 -0.59
N ASN A 80 -6.70 -4.84 -0.57
CA ASN A 80 -5.57 -5.26 -1.41
C ASN A 80 -6.01 -5.97 -2.70
N GLN A 81 -7.28 -5.85 -3.10
CA GLN A 81 -7.86 -6.46 -4.30
C GLN A 81 -7.88 -7.99 -4.32
N GLN A 82 -7.51 -8.66 -3.22
CA GLN A 82 -7.55 -10.11 -3.17
C GLN A 82 -9.00 -10.61 -3.19
N ILE A 83 -9.29 -11.55 -4.11
CA ILE A 83 -10.57 -12.24 -4.17
C ILE A 83 -10.54 -13.41 -3.19
N GLU A 84 -11.31 -13.28 -2.12
CA GLU A 84 -11.47 -14.32 -1.12
C GLU A 84 -12.82 -15.03 -1.27
N LEU A 85 -12.78 -16.30 -1.70
CA LEU A 85 -13.96 -17.12 -2.01
C LEU A 85 -14.26 -18.17 -0.93
N ARG A 86 -13.48 -18.24 0.15
CA ARG A 86 -13.76 -19.15 1.26
C ARG A 86 -15.04 -18.70 1.98
N ALA A 87 -15.71 -19.68 2.61
CA ALA A 87 -17.05 -19.54 3.19
C ALA A 87 -17.20 -18.40 4.21
N PHE A 88 -16.12 -17.92 4.83
CA PHE A 88 -16.16 -16.81 5.79
C PHE A 88 -16.31 -15.42 5.14
N ASN A 89 -16.03 -15.28 3.84
CA ASN A 89 -16.12 -14.01 3.10
C ASN A 89 -16.96 -14.12 1.83
N PHE A 90 -17.34 -15.32 1.41
CA PHE A 90 -18.13 -15.58 0.21
C PHE A 90 -19.17 -16.67 0.47
N TRP A 91 -20.44 -16.37 0.22
CA TRP A 91 -21.51 -17.37 0.24
C TRP A 91 -22.70 -16.94 -0.63
N PHE A 92 -23.54 -17.90 -0.99
CA PHE A 92 -24.81 -17.62 -1.66
C PHE A 92 -25.91 -17.39 -0.62
N ARG A 93 -26.73 -16.35 -0.79
CA ARG A 93 -27.95 -16.17 0.02
C ARG A 93 -28.92 -17.29 -0.35
N GLN A 94 -29.35 -18.07 0.65
CA GLN A 94 -30.50 -18.95 0.47
C GLN A 94 -31.75 -18.05 0.37
N THR A 95 -32.48 -18.16 -0.74
CA THR A 95 -33.75 -17.45 -0.98
C THR A 95 -34.88 -18.01 -0.14
#